data_AF-A0A495KPS5-F1
#
_entry.id   AF-A0A495KPS5-F1
#
_cell.length_a   1.000
_cell.length_b   1.000
_cell.length_c   1.000
_cell.angle_alpha   90.00
_cell.angle_beta   90.00
_cell.angle_gamma   90.00
#
_symmetry.space_group_name_H-M   'P 1'
#
loop_
_entity.id
_entity.type
_entity.pdbx_description
1 polymer ?
#
loop_
_entity_poly.entity_id
_entity_poly.type
_entity_poly.pdbx_seq_one_letter_code
_entity_poly.pdbx_strand_id
1 'polypeptide(L)'
;MKKYFLHNGSENIGPFNLEQLKEKKITKDTPIWYEGIADWTTAGEVAELRSILVSIPPSLTKKSPPSIKQGKNKKNKEKKSTTLRNVLIGVATIVLVFSGLAIFAMINDKPNDSFENIIPEEEAAPVAQEIDYSQIRNAIEEKVTVSTNQYSYDPLGGISNLDVTVNNTTDYTINEVTVAVDYIKDSGGVYKTEYVTLKNIPAHQDKTA
;
A
#
# COMPACT_ATOMS: atom_id res chain seq x y z
N MET A 1 -35.11 7.09 4.44
CA MET A 1 -34.27 8.24 4.88
C MET A 1 -33.17 8.41 3.84
N LYS A 2 -32.96 9.61 3.29
CA LYS A 2 -31.90 9.86 2.30
C LYS A 2 -30.53 9.80 2.98
N LYS A 3 -29.57 9.13 2.34
CA LYS A 3 -28.19 9.02 2.79
C LYS A 3 -27.31 9.89 1.90
N TYR A 4 -26.43 10.65 2.54
CA TYR A 4 -25.53 11.58 1.89
C TYR A 4 -24.08 11.15 2.12
N PHE A 5 -23.26 11.31 1.09
CA PHE A 5 -21.83 11.06 1.13
C PHE A 5 -21.12 12.37 0.82
N LEU A 6 -20.13 12.70 1.64
CA LEU A 6 -19.27 13.86 1.45
C LEU A 6 -17.94 13.42 0.85
N HIS A 7 -17.30 14.29 0.10
CA HIS A 7 -15.93 14.07 -0.36
C HIS A 7 -15.05 15.19 0.16
N ASN A 8 -14.14 14.88 1.08
CA ASN A 8 -13.19 15.86 1.63
C ASN A 8 -11.85 15.86 0.88
N GLY A 9 -11.87 15.52 -0.42
CA GLY A 9 -10.68 15.53 -1.29
C GLY A 9 -9.75 14.32 -1.18
N SER A 10 -9.88 13.49 -0.14
CA SER A 10 -9.10 12.24 0.02
C SER A 10 -9.98 11.00 0.10
N GLU A 11 -11.11 11.08 0.81
CA GLU A 11 -11.98 9.94 1.08
C GLU A 11 -13.46 10.31 1.01
N ASN A 12 -14.29 9.29 0.76
CA ASN A 12 -15.74 9.41 0.79
C ASN A 12 -16.22 9.19 2.23
N ILE A 13 -16.74 10.24 2.85
CA ILE A 13 -17.21 10.22 4.23
C ILE A 13 -18.72 10.04 4.22
N GLY A 14 -19.22 8.97 4.85
CA GLY A 14 -20.66 8.69 4.94
C GLY A 14 -20.94 7.21 5.20
N PRO A 15 -22.22 6.78 5.19
CA PRO A 15 -23.41 7.58 4.89
C PRO A 15 -23.84 8.47 6.06
N PHE A 16 -24.09 9.74 5.78
CA PHE A 16 -24.64 10.70 6.73
C PHE A 16 -26.12 10.97 6.47
N ASN A 17 -26.84 11.31 7.54
CA ASN A 17 -28.18 11.87 7.45
C ASN A 17 -28.14 13.42 7.47
N LEU A 18 -29.28 14.06 7.19
CA LEU A 18 -29.38 15.53 7.13
C LEU A 18 -29.02 16.20 8.47
N GLU A 19 -29.37 15.57 9.59
CA GLU A 19 -29.09 16.08 10.94
C GLU A 19 -27.58 16.07 11.24
N GLN A 20 -26.87 15.02 10.85
CA GLN A 20 -25.42 14.89 10.97
C GLN A 20 -24.69 15.88 10.04
N LEU A 21 -25.23 16.13 8.84
CA LEU A 21 -24.69 17.16 7.95
C LEU A 21 -24.80 18.56 8.55
N LYS A 22 -25.88 18.84 9.28
CA LYS A 22 -26.07 20.11 10.01
C LYS A 22 -25.04 20.28 11.12
N GLU A 23 -24.75 19.20 11.86
CA GLU A 23 -23.73 19.21 12.91
C GLU A 23 -22.31 19.39 12.36
N LYS A 24 -22.04 18.82 11.17
CA LYS A 24 -20.72 18.91 10.49
C LYS A 24 -20.41 20.26 9.85
N LYS A 25 -21.32 21.25 9.88
CA LYS A 25 -21.11 22.62 9.36
C LYS A 25 -20.52 22.66 7.94
N ILE A 26 -21.13 21.91 7.02
CA ILE A 26 -20.69 21.86 5.61
C ILE A 26 -20.81 23.24 4.91
N THR A 27 -19.92 23.52 3.97
CA THR A 27 -19.87 24.77 3.19
C THR A 27 -20.52 24.60 1.81
N LYS A 28 -20.85 25.70 1.13
CA LYS A 28 -21.46 25.69 -0.23
C LYS A 28 -20.63 24.91 -1.24
N ASP A 29 -19.31 24.95 -1.11
CA ASP A 29 -18.37 24.32 -2.05
C ASP A 29 -18.05 22.86 -1.72
N THR A 30 -18.62 22.30 -0.64
CA THR A 30 -18.37 20.91 -0.26
C THR A 30 -19.02 19.96 -1.28
N PRO A 31 -18.27 19.05 -1.94
CA PRO A 31 -18.86 18.05 -2.82
C PRO A 31 -19.68 17.05 -2.02
N ILE A 32 -20.92 16.85 -2.45
CA ILE A 32 -21.89 15.93 -1.86
C ILE A 32 -22.48 15.04 -2.94
N TRP A 33 -22.64 13.77 -2.60
CA TRP A 33 -23.32 12.78 -3.42
C TRP A 33 -24.45 12.15 -2.61
N TYR A 34 -25.57 11.85 -3.27
CA TYR A 34 -26.65 11.09 -2.68
C TYR A 34 -27.24 10.15 -3.71
N GLU A 35 -27.89 9.11 -3.23
CA GLU A 35 -28.54 8.12 -4.09
C GLU A 35 -29.62 8.79 -4.96
N GLY A 36 -29.39 8.85 -6.27
CA GLY A 36 -30.28 9.49 -7.24
C GLY A 36 -29.63 10.59 -8.10
N ILE A 37 -28.35 10.93 -7.88
CA ILE A 37 -27.57 11.80 -8.77
C ILE A 37 -26.42 11.02 -9.43
N ALA A 38 -26.17 11.29 -10.72
CA ALA A 38 -25.16 10.58 -11.50
C ALA A 38 -23.72 11.02 -11.14
N ASP A 39 -23.54 12.31 -10.88
CA ASP A 39 -22.23 12.92 -10.57
C ASP A 39 -22.27 13.63 -9.21
N TRP A 40 -21.09 13.84 -8.62
CA TRP A 40 -20.93 14.65 -7.41
C TRP A 40 -21.43 16.08 -7.66
N THR A 41 -22.33 16.57 -6.81
CA THR A 41 -22.83 17.95 -6.85
C THR A 41 -22.30 18.73 -5.66
N THR A 42 -22.39 20.06 -5.66
CA THR A 42 -21.97 20.87 -4.52
C THR A 42 -23.11 21.00 -3.51
N ALA A 43 -22.80 21.09 -2.22
CA ALA A 43 -23.82 21.25 -1.18
C ALA A 43 -24.66 22.52 -1.36
N GLY A 44 -24.13 23.54 -2.04
CA GLY A 44 -24.86 24.73 -2.46
C GLY A 44 -25.92 24.51 -3.54
N GLU A 45 -25.76 23.49 -4.40
CA GLU A 45 -26.72 23.19 -5.47
C GLU A 45 -27.94 22.41 -4.96
N VAL A 46 -27.77 21.62 -3.90
CA VAL A 46 -28.85 20.83 -3.29
C VAL A 46 -29.77 21.75 -2.47
N ALA A 47 -30.99 21.98 -2.96
CA ALA A 47 -31.97 22.84 -2.32
C ALA A 47 -32.26 22.47 -0.86
N GLU A 48 -32.24 21.18 -0.52
CA GLU A 48 -32.47 20.67 0.85
C GLU A 48 -31.33 21.02 1.82
N LEU A 49 -30.11 21.23 1.32
CA LEU A 49 -28.93 21.52 2.15
C LEU A 49 -28.69 23.02 2.29
N ARG A 50 -29.23 23.86 1.40
CA ARG A 50 -29.07 25.33 1.45
C ARG A 50 -29.45 25.94 2.80
N SER A 51 -30.46 25.37 3.47
CA SER A 51 -30.94 25.84 4.78
C SER A 51 -30.00 25.54 5.94
N ILE A 52 -29.02 24.64 5.77
CA ILE A 52 -28.04 24.27 6.80
C ILE A 52 -26.62 24.80 6.53
N LEU A 53 -26.39 25.47 5.40
CA LEU A 53 -25.06 26.01 5.05
C LEU A 53 -24.75 27.24 5.91
N VAL A 54 -23.70 27.16 6.72
CA VAL A 54 -23.21 28.32 7.48
C VAL A 54 -22.61 29.32 6.49
N SER A 55 -23.24 30.49 6.36
CA SER A 55 -22.74 31.60 5.53
C SER A 55 -21.59 32.28 6.28
N ILE A 56 -20.40 31.71 6.23
CA ILE A 56 -19.18 32.39 6.66
C ILE A 56 -18.96 33.56 5.68
N PRO A 57 -18.80 34.81 6.15
CA PRO A 57 -18.62 35.95 5.28
C PRO A 57 -17.37 35.79 4.40
N PRO A 58 -17.42 36.23 3.13
CA PRO A 58 -16.33 36.06 2.18
C PRO A 58 -15.03 36.71 2.67
N SER A 59 -13.92 35.98 2.54
CA SER A 59 -12.57 36.54 2.69
C SER A 59 -12.32 37.57 1.58
N LEU A 60 -11.97 38.79 1.99
CA LEU A 60 -11.62 39.89 1.11
C LEU A 60 -10.28 39.62 0.41
N THR A 61 -10.36 39.19 -0.85
CA THR A 61 -9.50 39.59 -1.98
C THR A 61 -8.04 40.01 -1.69
N LYS A 62 -7.08 39.19 -2.12
CA LYS A 62 -5.90 39.69 -2.85
C LYS A 62 -5.96 39.18 -4.28
N LYS A 63 -6.09 40.12 -5.22
CA LYS A 63 -6.09 39.89 -6.67
C LYS A 63 -4.72 39.35 -7.11
N SER A 64 -4.74 38.26 -7.87
CA SER A 64 -3.62 37.80 -8.70
C SER A 64 -3.88 38.16 -10.18
N PRO A 65 -2.85 38.43 -11.01
CA PRO A 65 -2.95 39.07 -12.33
C PRO A 65 -3.63 38.20 -13.42
N PRO A 66 -3.90 38.77 -14.62
CA PRO A 66 -5.00 38.36 -15.48
C PRO A 66 -4.81 36.99 -16.14
N SER A 67 -5.80 36.13 -15.93
CA SER A 67 -6.02 34.89 -16.71
C SER A 67 -6.57 35.24 -18.10
N ILE A 68 -5.82 34.89 -19.14
CA ILE A 68 -6.23 34.95 -20.53
C ILE A 68 -7.27 33.85 -20.79
N LYS A 69 -8.46 34.23 -21.25
CA LYS A 69 -9.57 33.32 -21.52
C LYS A 69 -9.50 32.67 -22.91
N GLN A 70 -9.66 31.35 -22.87
CA GLN A 70 -10.52 30.49 -23.71
C GLN A 70 -10.24 30.31 -25.21
N GLY A 71 -10.10 29.03 -25.60
CA GLY A 71 -10.52 28.50 -26.90
C GLY A 71 -11.21 27.14 -26.72
N LYS A 72 -12.53 27.09 -26.98
CA LYS A 72 -13.36 25.87 -27.04
C LYS A 72 -13.27 25.21 -28.42
N ASN A 73 -13.29 23.88 -28.48
CA ASN A 73 -13.88 22.97 -29.51
C ASN A 73 -13.15 21.61 -29.45
N LYS A 74 -13.67 20.43 -29.81
CA LYS A 74 -14.99 19.81 -30.02
C LYS A 74 -14.66 18.32 -30.32
N LYS A 75 -15.48 17.39 -29.82
CA LYS A 75 -15.90 16.09 -30.41
C LYS A 75 -14.87 15.18 -31.13
N ASN A 76 -14.74 13.98 -30.54
CA ASN A 76 -14.90 12.64 -31.16
C ASN A 76 -13.76 12.04 -32.03
N LYS A 77 -13.19 10.92 -31.57
CA LYS A 77 -13.27 9.61 -32.25
C LYS A 77 -12.58 8.51 -31.44
N GLU A 78 -13.35 7.49 -31.11
CA GLU A 78 -12.87 6.17 -30.68
C GLU A 78 -11.80 5.64 -31.63
N LYS A 79 -10.71 5.11 -31.08
CA LYS A 79 -9.87 4.12 -31.77
C LYS A 79 -9.87 2.85 -30.94
N LYS A 80 -10.64 1.85 -31.42
CA LYS A 80 -10.49 0.44 -31.05
C LYS A 80 -9.05 0.03 -31.30
N SER A 81 -8.30 -0.34 -30.25
CA SER A 81 -7.03 -1.06 -30.40
C SER A 81 -7.23 -2.54 -30.06
N THR A 82 -6.68 -3.36 -30.92
CA THR A 82 -6.94 -4.78 -31.08
C THR A 82 -5.97 -5.57 -30.22
N THR A 83 -6.30 -5.82 -28.96
CA THR A 83 -5.38 -6.50 -28.00
C THR A 83 -5.89 -7.86 -27.51
N LEU A 84 -6.97 -8.41 -28.07
CA LEU A 84 -7.52 -9.70 -27.61
C LEU A 84 -7.12 -10.93 -28.44
N ARG A 85 -6.46 -10.77 -29.59
CA ARG A 85 -6.07 -11.93 -30.43
C ARG A 85 -4.71 -12.53 -30.07
N ASN A 86 -3.82 -11.79 -29.40
CA ASN A 86 -2.46 -12.27 -29.09
C ASN A 86 -2.31 -12.82 -27.66
N VAL A 87 -3.32 -12.69 -26.80
CA VAL A 87 -3.31 -13.25 -25.43
C VAL A 87 -3.63 -14.76 -25.44
N LEU A 88 -4.39 -15.26 -26.43
CA LEU A 88 -4.78 -16.67 -26.47
C LEU A 88 -3.65 -17.62 -26.92
N ILE A 89 -2.68 -17.14 -27.71
CA ILE A 89 -1.60 -17.98 -28.26
C ILE A 89 -0.46 -18.18 -27.24
N GLY A 90 -0.26 -17.23 -26.32
CA GLY A 90 0.79 -17.33 -25.28
C GLY A 90 0.47 -18.31 -24.15
N VAL A 91 -0.81 -18.56 -23.86
CA VAL A 91 -1.22 -19.46 -22.77
C VAL A 91 -1.07 -20.93 -23.16
N ALA A 92 -1.30 -21.28 -24.44
CA ALA A 92 -1.18 -22.66 -24.92
C ALA A 92 0.28 -23.17 -24.95
N THR A 93 1.26 -22.30 -25.20
CA THR A 93 2.68 -22.68 -25.18
C THR A 93 3.21 -22.92 -23.76
N ILE A 94 2.75 -22.13 -22.78
CA ILE A 94 3.15 -22.30 -21.38
C ILE A 94 2.62 -23.64 -20.82
N VAL A 95 1.38 -24.02 -21.12
CA VAL A 95 0.81 -25.30 -20.66
C VAL A 95 1.55 -26.51 -21.25
N LEU A 96 1.96 -26.46 -22.51
CA LEU A 96 2.72 -27.55 -23.14
C LEU A 96 4.13 -27.71 -22.54
N VAL A 97 4.81 -26.60 -22.22
CA VAL A 97 6.14 -26.64 -21.58
C VAL A 97 6.04 -27.16 -20.15
N PHE A 98 5.03 -26.72 -19.36
CA PHE A 98 4.83 -27.23 -18.00
C PHE A 98 4.36 -28.69 -17.97
N SER A 99 3.52 -29.12 -18.91
CA SER A 99 3.13 -30.54 -19.02
C SER A 99 4.30 -31.44 -19.42
N GLY A 100 5.23 -30.95 -20.25
CA GLY A 100 6.44 -31.71 -20.63
C GLY A 100 7.42 -31.88 -19.45
N LEU A 101 7.59 -30.85 -18.63
CA LEU A 101 8.44 -30.88 -17.43
C LEU A 101 7.93 -31.88 -16.37
N ALA A 102 6.61 -31.96 -16.17
CA ALA A 102 6.02 -32.92 -15.24
C ALA A 102 6.23 -34.39 -15.69
N ILE A 103 6.11 -34.66 -16.99
CA ILE A 103 6.35 -36.01 -17.54
C ILE A 103 7.85 -36.38 -17.47
N PHE A 104 8.76 -35.43 -17.69
CA PHE A 104 10.20 -35.66 -17.56
C PHE A 104 10.63 -36.02 -16.12
N ALA A 105 9.99 -35.43 -15.12
CA ALA A 105 10.25 -35.75 -13.71
C ALA A 105 9.81 -37.18 -13.34
N MET A 106 8.70 -37.68 -13.90
CA MET A 106 8.21 -39.04 -13.62
C MET A 106 9.04 -40.16 -14.30
N ILE A 107 9.73 -39.88 -15.43
CA ILE A 107 10.51 -40.91 -16.14
C ILE A 107 11.90 -41.13 -15.50
N ASN A 108 12.40 -40.17 -14.72
CA ASN A 108 13.72 -40.25 -14.09
C ASN A 108 13.71 -40.74 -12.64
N ASP A 109 12.54 -41.03 -12.07
CA ASP A 109 12.42 -41.62 -10.73
C ASP A 109 12.78 -43.11 -10.81
N LYS A 110 14.06 -43.43 -10.64
CA LYS A 110 14.50 -44.79 -10.33
C LYS A 110 14.29 -45.01 -8.83
N PRO A 111 13.59 -46.06 -8.39
CA PRO A 111 13.65 -46.46 -6.99
C PRO A 111 15.10 -46.88 -6.70
N ASN A 112 15.69 -46.28 -5.66
CA ASN A 112 16.97 -46.71 -5.12
C ASN A 112 16.69 -47.62 -3.92
N ASP A 113 16.54 -48.90 -4.22
CA ASP A 113 16.47 -49.99 -3.28
C ASP A 113 17.88 -50.46 -2.92
N SER A 114 18.16 -50.40 -1.60
CA SER A 114 19.11 -51.23 -0.81
C SER A 114 20.09 -50.38 0.01
N PHE A 115 19.72 -50.13 1.27
CA PHE A 115 20.70 -49.77 2.30
C PHE A 115 21.44 -51.03 2.74
N GLU A 116 22.74 -51.12 2.46
CA GLU A 116 23.64 -52.08 3.07
C GLU A 116 24.14 -51.48 4.40
N ASN A 117 23.77 -52.12 5.50
CA ASN A 117 24.21 -51.74 6.84
C ASN A 117 25.70 -52.03 7.00
N ILE A 118 26.50 -50.97 7.10
CA ILE A 118 27.83 -51.02 7.70
C ILE A 118 27.83 -49.93 8.77
N ILE A 119 28.06 -50.32 10.02
CA ILE A 119 28.20 -49.42 11.17
C ILE A 119 29.71 -49.18 11.36
N PRO A 120 30.23 -47.96 11.14
CA PRO A 120 31.47 -47.53 11.76
C PRO A 120 31.18 -46.59 12.94
N GLU A 121 31.62 -47.05 14.10
CA GLU A 121 32.03 -46.35 15.33
C GLU A 121 31.73 -44.84 15.44
N GLU A 122 30.90 -44.53 16.44
CA GLU A 122 30.42 -43.22 16.86
C GLU A 122 31.53 -42.36 17.47
N GLU A 123 32.22 -41.54 16.67
CA GLU A 123 32.81 -40.29 17.18
C GLU A 123 31.69 -39.24 17.24
N ALA A 124 31.29 -38.87 18.47
CA ALA A 124 30.21 -37.94 18.74
C ALA A 124 30.47 -36.55 18.12
N ALA A 125 29.96 -36.33 16.91
CA ALA A 125 29.70 -34.99 16.40
C ALA A 125 28.72 -34.29 17.36
N PRO A 126 28.91 -32.99 17.68
CA PRO A 126 27.95 -32.28 18.52
C PRO A 126 26.58 -32.38 17.86
N VAL A 127 25.59 -32.87 18.62
CA VAL A 127 24.19 -32.99 18.18
C VAL A 127 23.77 -31.65 17.60
N ALA A 128 23.73 -31.56 16.27
CA ALA A 128 23.23 -30.38 15.57
C ALA A 128 21.74 -30.31 15.87
N GLN A 129 21.35 -29.38 16.75
CA GLN A 129 19.95 -29.15 17.07
C GLN A 129 19.24 -28.79 15.77
N GLU A 130 18.22 -29.56 15.39
CA GLU A 130 17.39 -29.23 14.22
C GLU A 130 16.69 -27.89 14.46
N ILE A 131 17.04 -26.89 13.65
CA ILE A 131 16.46 -25.55 13.75
C ILE A 131 15.03 -25.62 13.21
N ASP A 132 14.04 -25.47 14.09
CA ASP A 132 12.63 -25.31 13.69
C ASP A 132 12.39 -23.88 13.18
N TYR A 133 12.62 -23.68 11.88
CA TYR A 133 12.38 -22.42 11.19
C TYR A 133 10.91 -21.95 11.22
N SER A 134 9.95 -22.84 11.49
CA SER A 134 8.52 -22.48 11.49
C SER A 134 8.14 -21.60 12.67
N GLN A 135 8.69 -21.88 13.85
CA GLN A 135 8.47 -21.10 15.06
C GLN A 135 9.06 -19.69 14.92
N ILE A 136 10.24 -19.58 14.29
CA ILE A 136 10.90 -18.30 14.05
C ILE A 136 10.08 -17.44 13.08
N ARG A 137 9.57 -18.03 11.99
CA ARG A 137 8.76 -17.29 11.01
C ARG A 137 7.48 -16.73 11.64
N ASN A 138 6.82 -17.50 12.50
CA ASN A 138 5.57 -17.06 13.13
C ASN A 138 5.80 -15.94 14.16
N ALA A 139 7.01 -15.84 14.73
CA ALA A 139 7.39 -14.84 15.73
C ALA A 139 8.29 -13.73 15.16
N ILE A 140 8.51 -13.67 13.85
CA ILE A 140 9.50 -12.76 13.26
C ILE A 140 9.13 -11.29 13.47
N GLU A 141 7.84 -10.96 13.46
CA GLU A 141 7.33 -9.60 13.68
C GLU A 141 7.58 -9.10 15.11
N GLU A 142 7.60 -10.00 16.10
CA GLU A 142 7.92 -9.67 17.49
C GLU A 142 9.43 -9.60 17.72
N LYS A 143 10.21 -10.37 16.95
CA LYS A 143 11.66 -10.50 17.14
C LYS A 143 12.48 -9.49 16.35
N VAL A 144 11.96 -9.01 15.23
CA VAL A 144 12.62 -8.04 14.34
C VAL A 144 11.74 -6.80 14.28
N THR A 145 12.11 -5.79 15.05
CA THR A 145 11.32 -4.58 15.19
C THR A 145 11.99 -3.40 14.51
N VAL A 146 11.18 -2.44 14.09
CA VAL A 146 11.64 -1.20 13.45
C VAL A 146 11.20 -0.02 14.30
N SER A 147 12.10 0.94 14.50
CA SER A 147 11.82 2.18 15.19
C SER A 147 12.45 3.36 14.46
N THR A 148 11.98 4.57 14.78
CA THR A 148 12.55 5.82 14.29
C THR A 148 12.99 6.68 15.44
N ASN A 149 13.96 7.56 15.19
CA ASN A 149 14.37 8.59 16.15
C ASN A 149 13.34 9.74 16.24
N GLN A 150 13.69 10.78 17.00
CA GLN A 150 12.98 12.06 16.94
C GLN A 150 13.44 12.84 15.71
N TYR A 151 12.57 12.95 14.71
CA TYR A 151 12.80 13.67 13.47
C TYR A 151 11.99 14.97 13.41
N SER A 152 12.35 15.86 12.49
CA SER A 152 11.65 17.13 12.29
C SER A 152 11.09 17.23 10.87
N TYR A 153 9.95 17.90 10.74
CA TYR A 153 9.34 18.21 9.46
C TYR A 153 8.90 19.68 9.41
N ASP A 154 8.96 20.27 8.22
CA ASP A 154 8.61 21.68 8.02
C ASP A 154 7.18 21.85 7.49
N PRO A 155 6.47 22.96 7.80
CA PRO A 155 5.11 23.22 7.31
C PRO A 155 5.00 23.40 5.79
N LEU A 156 6.12 23.65 5.10
CA LEU A 156 6.20 23.71 3.64
C LEU A 156 6.64 22.36 3.02
N GLY A 157 6.78 21.33 3.85
CA GLY A 157 7.24 20.00 3.48
C GLY A 157 8.74 19.79 3.74
N GLY A 158 9.13 18.52 3.81
CA GLY A 158 10.50 18.08 4.11
C GLY A 158 10.57 17.33 5.43
N ILE A 159 11.39 16.27 5.47
CA ILE A 159 11.71 15.51 6.68
C ILE A 159 13.23 15.55 6.84
N SER A 160 13.70 15.85 8.05
CA SER A 160 15.11 15.93 8.38
C SER A 160 15.41 15.18 9.68
N ASN A 161 16.64 14.68 9.79
CA ASN A 161 17.10 13.90 10.94
C ASN A 161 16.21 12.68 11.22
N LEU A 162 15.77 11.98 10.17
CA LEU A 162 15.09 10.70 10.31
C LEU A 162 16.12 9.58 10.24
N ASP A 163 16.25 8.86 11.34
CA ASP A 163 17.01 7.62 11.41
C ASP A 163 16.02 6.45 11.48
N VAL A 164 16.32 5.37 10.77
CA VAL A 164 15.56 4.11 10.82
C VAL A 164 16.41 3.05 11.49
N THR A 165 15.95 2.55 12.63
CA THR A 165 16.64 1.52 13.41
C THR A 165 15.90 0.21 13.34
N VAL A 166 16.60 -0.86 12.95
CA VAL A 166 16.11 -2.23 13.00
C VAL A 166 16.77 -2.94 14.17
N ASN A 167 15.96 -3.49 15.06
CA ASN A 167 16.42 -4.24 16.23
C ASN A 167 16.18 -5.74 16.01
N ASN A 168 17.26 -6.53 16.06
CA ASN A 168 17.23 -7.98 15.91
C ASN A 168 17.39 -8.66 17.27
N THR A 169 16.32 -9.23 17.80
CA THR A 169 16.36 -10.02 19.05
C THR A 169 16.54 -11.51 18.83
N THR A 170 16.63 -11.97 17.58
CA THR A 170 16.83 -13.39 17.27
C THR A 170 18.26 -13.83 17.64
N ASP A 171 18.45 -15.13 17.79
CA ASP A 171 19.77 -15.75 18.02
C ASP A 171 20.62 -15.83 16.74
N TYR A 172 20.15 -15.24 15.63
CA TYR A 172 20.76 -15.36 14.32
C TYR A 172 21.08 -13.99 13.72
N THR A 173 22.08 -13.95 12.84
CA THR A 173 22.36 -12.75 12.05
C THR A 173 21.32 -12.63 10.93
N ILE A 174 20.74 -11.45 10.77
CA ILE A 174 19.84 -11.14 9.66
C ILE A 174 20.66 -10.54 8.52
N ASN A 175 20.62 -11.21 7.37
CA ASN A 175 21.38 -10.80 6.20
C ASN A 175 20.89 -9.47 5.63
N GLU A 176 19.57 -9.27 5.57
CA GLU A 176 18.95 -8.10 4.97
C GLU A 176 17.55 -7.86 5.53
N VAL A 177 17.27 -6.60 5.89
CA VAL A 177 15.94 -6.09 6.18
C VAL A 177 15.70 -4.88 5.30
N THR A 178 14.57 -4.86 4.60
CA THR A 178 14.13 -3.68 3.83
C THR A 178 12.92 -3.08 4.52
N VAL A 179 13.07 -1.85 4.98
CA VAL A 179 12.03 -1.07 5.66
C VAL A 179 11.37 -0.15 4.64
N ALA A 180 10.04 -0.22 4.54
CA ALA A 180 9.26 0.75 3.80
C ALA A 180 8.96 1.96 4.70
N VAL A 181 9.39 3.15 4.28
CA VAL A 181 9.18 4.42 4.95
C VAL A 181 8.13 5.22 4.17
N ASP A 182 6.92 5.26 4.71
CA ASP A 182 5.80 5.98 4.11
C ASP A 182 5.77 7.44 4.59
N TYR A 183 5.88 8.36 3.64
CA TYR A 183 5.73 9.78 3.84
C TYR A 183 4.23 10.11 3.80
N ILE A 184 3.67 10.48 4.93
CA ILE A 184 2.23 10.76 5.07
C ILE A 184 1.96 12.26 4.95
N LYS A 185 0.93 12.63 4.20
CA LYS A 185 0.50 14.04 4.08
C LYS A 185 -0.27 14.45 5.34
N ASP A 186 -0.29 15.75 5.65
CA ASP A 186 -1.14 16.32 6.70
C ASP A 186 -2.63 16.00 6.49
N SER A 187 -3.07 15.90 5.22
CA SER A 187 -4.44 15.50 4.85
C SER A 187 -4.73 14.00 5.06
N GLY A 188 -3.76 13.22 5.50
CA GLY A 188 -3.74 11.77 5.43
C GLY A 188 -3.34 11.22 4.06
N GLY A 189 -3.04 9.92 4.04
CA GLY A 189 -2.62 9.16 2.85
C GLY A 189 -1.12 9.26 2.54
N VAL A 190 -0.61 8.23 1.86
CA VAL A 190 0.81 8.12 1.47
C VAL A 190 1.10 9.04 0.28
N TYR A 191 2.07 9.94 0.45
CA TYR A 191 2.64 10.77 -0.62
C TYR A 191 3.72 10.01 -1.39
N LYS A 192 4.61 9.34 -0.67
CA LYS A 192 5.76 8.61 -1.21
C LYS A 192 6.12 7.48 -0.25
N THR A 193 6.56 6.34 -0.79
CA THR A 193 7.23 5.28 -0.04
C THR A 193 8.69 5.26 -0.45
N GLU A 194 9.60 5.29 0.51
CA GLU A 194 11.02 5.03 0.31
C GLU A 194 11.41 3.69 0.95
N TYR A 195 12.45 3.06 0.43
CA TYR A 195 12.91 1.76 0.93
C TYR A 195 14.32 1.92 1.51
N VAL A 196 14.46 1.63 2.80
CA VAL A 196 15.74 1.65 3.51
C VAL A 196 16.17 0.21 3.74
N THR A 197 17.29 -0.19 3.14
CA THR A 197 17.80 -1.56 3.26
C THR A 197 18.99 -1.60 4.22
N LEU A 198 18.85 -2.34 5.31
CA LEU A 198 19.89 -2.61 6.29
C LEU A 198 20.38 -4.04 6.13
N LYS A 199 21.68 -4.22 6.00
CA LYS A 199 22.31 -5.53 5.79
C LYS A 199 23.17 -5.93 6.97
N ASN A 200 23.35 -7.23 7.18
CA ASN A 200 24.20 -7.81 8.22
C ASN A 200 23.91 -7.21 9.61
N ILE A 201 22.71 -7.48 10.13
CA ILE A 201 22.30 -7.11 11.49
C ILE A 201 22.58 -8.32 12.39
N PRO A 202 23.61 -8.28 13.26
CA PRO A 202 23.97 -9.43 14.07
C PRO A 202 22.86 -9.84 15.05
N ALA A 203 22.97 -11.06 15.59
CA ALA A 203 22.09 -11.54 16.65
C ALA A 203 22.11 -10.60 17.87
N HIS A 204 20.95 -10.36 18.48
CA HIS A 204 20.76 -9.50 19.65
C HIS A 204 21.33 -8.08 19.52
N GLN A 205 21.38 -7.53 18.31
CA GLN A 205 21.89 -6.19 18.02
C GLN A 205 20.90 -5.39 17.19
N ASP A 206 21.06 -4.07 17.24
CA ASP A 206 20.36 -3.14 16.36
C ASP A 206 21.30 -2.55 15.30
N LYS A 207 20.68 -2.00 14.25
CA LYS A 207 21.39 -1.26 13.20
C LYS A 207 20.54 -0.08 12.75
N THR A 208 21.18 1.05 12.58
CA THR A 208 20.56 2.31 12.15
C THR A 208 21.05 2.74 10.78
N ALA A 209 20.17 3.34 9.99
CA ALA A 209 20.43 3.91 8.68
C ALA A 209 19.80 5.30 8.54
#